data_AF-J0PCM4-F1
#
_entry.id   AF-J0PCM4-F1
#
_cell.length_a   1.000
_cell.length_b   1.000
_cell.length_c   1.000
_cell.angle_alpha   90.00
_cell.angle_beta   90.00
_cell.angle_gamma   90.00
#
_symmetry.space_group_name_H-M   'P 1'
#
loop_
_entity.id
_entity.type
_entity.pdbx_description
1 polymer ?
#
loop_
_entity_poly.entity_id
_entity_poly.type
_entity_poly.pdbx_seq_one_letter_code
_entity_poly.pdbx_strand_id
1 'polypeptide(L)'
;MTKALIDKGVKVEQNGRVAIEYQNIRVGLKDNWKGEKLPNHWIITGYEKTESSGSLYAHPLMTKSETLPLNSNNPNPTTKE
;
A
#
# COMPACT_ATOMS: atom_id res chain seq x y z
N MET A 1 7.63 -12.81 5.97
CA MET A 1 8.48 -12.83 4.76
C MET A 1 8.31 -14.20 4.13
N THR A 2 7.79 -14.30 2.91
CA THR A 2 7.62 -15.60 2.24
C THR A 2 9.00 -16.14 1.83
N LYS A 3 9.24 -17.43 2.03
CA LYS A 3 10.49 -18.11 1.64
C LYS A 3 10.87 -17.83 0.17
N ALA A 4 9.87 -17.65 -0.69
CA ALA A 4 10.03 -17.29 -2.09
C ALA A 4 10.82 -15.98 -2.33
N LEU A 5 10.71 -14.98 -1.46
CA LEU A 5 11.42 -13.71 -1.62
C LEU A 5 12.94 -13.88 -1.46
N ILE A 6 13.36 -14.73 -0.52
CA ILE A 6 14.78 -15.00 -0.27
C ILE A 6 15.34 -15.97 -1.31
N ASP A 7 14.55 -16.99 -1.69
CA ASP A 7 14.99 -18.02 -2.64
C ASP A 7 15.03 -17.54 -4.09
N LYS A 8 14.13 -16.62 -4.48
CA LYS A 8 13.93 -16.20 -5.88
C LYS A 8 14.14 -14.71 -6.11
N GLY A 9 14.30 -13.91 -5.06
CA GLY A 9 14.52 -12.47 -5.18
C GLY A 9 15.93 -12.13 -5.64
N VAL A 10 16.07 -10.98 -6.27
CA VAL A 10 17.36 -10.43 -6.72
C VAL A 10 17.86 -9.43 -5.69
N LYS A 11 19.12 -9.59 -5.26
CA LYS A 11 19.79 -8.60 -4.41
C LYS A 11 20.17 -7.38 -5.24
N VAL A 12 19.72 -6.21 -4.80
CA VAL A 12 20.01 -4.91 -5.43
C VAL A 12 20.73 -4.02 -4.43
N GLU A 13 21.86 -3.44 -4.83
CA GLU A 13 22.61 -2.48 -4.00
C GLU A 13 22.72 -1.14 -4.71
N GLN A 14 22.27 -0.08 -4.04
CA GLN A 14 22.30 1.30 -4.56
C GLN A 14 22.66 2.27 -3.44
N ASN A 15 23.72 3.07 -3.63
CA ASN A 15 24.17 4.08 -2.66
C ASN A 15 24.38 3.52 -1.24
N GLY A 16 24.93 2.29 -1.13
CA GLY A 16 25.13 1.60 0.15
C GLY A 16 23.86 1.06 0.82
N ARG A 17 22.71 1.11 0.13
CA ARG A 17 21.45 0.49 0.58
C ARG A 17 21.27 -0.84 -0.12
N VAL A 18 20.99 -1.88 0.67
CA VAL A 18 20.73 -3.22 0.18
C VAL A 18 19.21 -3.43 0.13
N ALA A 19 18.73 -4.01 -0.96
CA ALA A 19 17.34 -4.43 -1.10
C ALA A 19 17.25 -5.80 -1.78
N ILE A 20 16.11 -6.47 -1.59
CA ILE A 20 15.73 -7.66 -2.36
C ILE A 20 14.49 -7.32 -3.19
N GLU A 21 14.55 -7.57 -4.49
CA GLU A 21 13.46 -7.34 -5.42
C GLU A 21 12.89 -8.67 -5.94
N TYR A 22 11.57 -8.82 -5.91
CA TYR A 22 10.85 -9.99 -6.42
C TYR A 22 9.41 -9.63 -6.76
N GLN A 23 8.95 -9.94 -7.97
CA GLN A 23 7.54 -9.77 -8.39
C GLN A 23 6.94 -8.42 -7.97
N ASN A 24 7.60 -7.34 -8.41
CA ASN A 24 7.23 -5.95 -8.13
C ASN A 24 7.27 -5.54 -6.66
N ILE A 25 7.79 -6.40 -5.78
CA ILE A 25 8.01 -6.09 -4.37
C ILE A 25 9.49 -5.81 -4.19
N ARG A 26 9.81 -4.69 -3.55
CA ARG A 26 11.16 -4.34 -3.11
C ARG A 26 11.19 -4.31 -1.59
N VAL A 27 12.16 -4.98 -0.99
CA VAL A 27 12.33 -5.04 0.48
C VAL A 27 13.69 -4.47 0.84
N GLY A 28 13.73 -3.43 1.66
CA GLY A 28 14.96 -2.80 2.14
C GLY A 28 15.57 -3.56 3.31
N LEU A 29 16.87 -3.80 3.25
CA LEU A 29 17.65 -4.49 4.28
C LEU A 29 18.72 -3.56 4.85
N LYS A 30 18.92 -3.65 6.17
CA LYS A 30 19.98 -2.95 6.90
C LYS A 30 20.65 -3.88 7.90
N ASP A 31 21.96 -3.76 8.05
CA ASP A 31 22.77 -4.60 8.92
C ASP A 31 22.82 -4.10 10.39
N ASN A 32 22.26 -2.92 10.64
CA ASN A 32 22.31 -2.27 11.95
C ASN A 32 21.00 -1.56 12.32
N TRP A 33 20.73 -1.52 13.62
CA TRP A 33 19.64 -0.76 14.23
C TRP A 33 20.22 0.39 15.04
N LYS A 34 19.90 1.64 14.68
CA LYS A 34 20.43 2.84 15.37
C LYS A 34 21.97 2.86 15.56
N GLY A 35 22.72 2.21 14.67
CA GLY A 35 24.18 2.10 14.75
C GLY A 35 24.69 0.85 15.50
N GLU A 36 23.81 0.11 16.17
CA GLU A 36 24.14 -1.16 16.80
C GLU A 36 24.00 -2.32 15.82
N LYS A 37 25.00 -3.21 15.81
CA LYS A 37 24.92 -4.46 15.06
C LYS A 37 24.15 -5.49 15.88
N LEU A 38 23.03 -5.95 15.35
CA LEU A 38 22.27 -7.02 15.98
C LEU A 38 22.92 -8.38 15.65
N PRO A 39 22.72 -9.40 16.50
CA PRO A 39 23.13 -10.76 16.18
C PRO A 39 22.44 -11.29 14.91
N ASN A 40 21.29 -10.72 14.57
CA ASN A 40 20.65 -10.94 13.28
C ASN A 40 21.33 -10.04 12.22
N HIS A 41 21.98 -10.65 11.24
CA HIS A 41 22.80 -9.95 10.25
C HIS A 41 22.04 -8.92 9.39
N TRP A 42 20.70 -9.02 9.29
CA TRP A 42 19.87 -8.13 8.50
C TRP A 42 18.53 -7.83 9.18
N ILE A 43 18.09 -6.59 9.03
CA ILE A 43 16.82 -6.04 9.51
C ILE A 43 16.07 -5.53 8.31
N ILE A 44 14.77 -5.84 8.24
CA ILE A 44 13.88 -5.26 7.23
C ILE A 44 13.48 -3.86 7.68
N THR A 45 13.83 -2.84 6.89
CA THR A 45 13.51 -1.44 7.21
C THR A 45 12.27 -0.92 6.48
N GLY A 46 11.82 -1.63 5.45
CA GLY A 46 10.63 -1.25 4.67
C GLY A 46 10.38 -2.20 3.52
N TYR A 47 9.18 -2.10 2.94
CA TYR A 47 8.82 -2.79 1.71
C TYR A 47 7.97 -1.87 0.84
N GLU A 48 8.09 -2.03 -0.47
CA GLU A 48 7.31 -1.32 -1.48
C GLU A 48 6.77 -2.34 -2.47
N LYS A 49 5.54 -2.14 -2.95
CA LYS A 49 4.96 -2.92 -4.05
C LYS A 49 4.62 -1.97 -5.19
N THR A 50 5.31 -2.12 -6.31
CA THR A 50 5.07 -1.33 -7.51
C THR A 50 3.94 -1.98 -8.31
N GLU A 51 2.70 -1.56 -8.11
CA GLU A 51 1.60 -1.94 -8.99
C GLU A 51 1.83 -1.29 -10.37
N SER A 52 1.89 -2.08 -11.45
CA SER A 52 2.10 -1.56 -12.81
C SER A 52 0.84 -0.96 -13.44
N SER A 53 -0.26 -0.89 -12.70
CA SER A 53 -1.53 -0.38 -13.19
C SER A 53 -2.06 0.65 -12.20
N GLY A 54 -2.23 1.88 -12.70
CA GLY A 54 -2.91 3.04 -12.14
C GLY A 54 -3.24 3.00 -10.65
N SER A 55 -2.63 3.93 -9.91
CA SER A 55 -3.06 4.39 -8.58
C SER A 55 -4.41 3.82 -8.12
N LEU A 56 -4.47 3.23 -6.93
CA LEU A 56 -5.73 2.90 -6.24
C LEU A 56 -6.65 4.13 -6.05
N TYR A 57 -6.15 5.32 -6.41
CA TYR A 57 -6.82 6.61 -6.46
C TYR A 57 -7.17 7.05 -7.90
N ALA A 58 -7.29 6.14 -8.87
CA ALA A 58 -7.99 6.45 -10.10
C ALA A 58 -9.48 6.47 -9.79
N HIS A 59 -9.97 7.60 -9.26
CA HIS A 59 -11.41 7.86 -9.22
C HIS A 59 -11.93 7.65 -10.65
N PRO A 60 -12.98 6.84 -10.86
CA PRO A 60 -13.68 6.90 -12.14
C PRO A 60 -14.01 8.36 -12.40
N LEU A 61 -13.70 8.87 -13.59
CA LEU A 61 -14.04 10.23 -13.99
C LEU A 61 -15.54 10.37 -13.78
N MET A 62 -15.94 11.08 -12.71
CA MET A 62 -17.34 11.28 -12.37
C MET A 62 -17.96 12.09 -13.50
N THR A 63 -18.48 11.42 -14.51
CA THR A 63 -19.37 12.04 -15.49
C THR A 63 -20.66 12.38 -14.77
N LYS A 64 -21.01 13.67 -14.83
CA LYS A 64 -22.11 14.35 -14.14
C LYS A 64 -23.50 13.85 -14.59
N SER A 65 -23.78 12.55 -14.48
CA SER A 65 -25.06 11.95 -14.89
C SER A 65 -25.75 11.09 -13.83
N GLU A 66 -25.16 10.86 -12.65
CA GLU A 66 -25.90 10.28 -11.52
C GLU A 66 -26.61 11.37 -10.70
N THR A 67 -27.54 12.09 -11.33
CA THR A 67 -28.58 12.81 -10.59
C THR A 67 -29.67 11.81 -10.22
N LEU A 68 -29.53 11.18 -9.06
CA LEU A 68 -30.69 10.61 -8.37
C LEU A 68 -31.68 11.76 -8.12
N PRO A 69 -32.97 11.63 -8.50
CA PRO A 69 -33.93 12.69 -8.24
C PRO A 69 -34.14 12.82 -6.73
N LEU A 70 -33.79 13.99 -6.19
CA LEU A 70 -34.10 14.38 -4.81
C LEU A 70 -35.60 14.67 -4.73
N ASN A 71 -36.42 13.64 -4.52
CA ASN A 71 -37.74 13.83 -3.93
C ASN A 71 -37.65 13.48 -2.44
N SER A 72 -38.00 14.44 -1.59
CA SER A 72 -38.25 14.25 -0.17
C SER A 72 -39.48 15.08 0.13
N ASN A 73 -40.64 14.48 -0.10
CA ASN A 73 -41.92 15.09 0.16
C ASN A 73 -42.87 14.06 0.77
N ASN A 74 -42.60 13.70 2.03
CA ASN A 74 -43.63 13.18 2.92
C ASN A 74 -43.88 14.20 4.05
N PRO A 75 -45.11 14.72 4.21
CA PRO A 75 -45.45 15.57 5.34
C PRO A 75 -45.55 14.72 6.64
N ASN A 76 -45.02 15.26 7.73
CA ASN A 76 -45.01 14.68 9.07
C ASN A 76 -46.44 14.57 9.65
N PRO A 77 -46.88 13.40 10.18
CA PRO A 77 -48.12 13.33 10.95
C PRO A 77 -47.81 13.59 12.43
N THR A 78 -48.13 14.79 12.89
CA THR A 78 -48.24 15.08 14.32
C THR A 78 -49.51 14.41 14.85
N THR A 79 -49.38 13.33 15.63
CA THR A 79 -50.51 12.81 16.41
C THR A 79 -50.37 13.26 17.85
N LYS A 80 -51.28 14.15 18.25
CA LYS A 80 -51.57 14.46 19.66
C LYS A 80 -52.49 13.37 20.21
N GLU A 81 -52.22 12.91 21.42
CA GLU A 81 -53.24 12.57 22.42
C GLU A 81 -52.97 13.42 23.67
#